data_AF-A0A1W1V9J2-F1
#
_entry.id   AF-A0A1W1V9J2-F1
#
_cell.length_a   1.000
_cell.length_b   1.000
_cell.length_c   1.000
_cell.angle_alpha   90.00
_cell.angle_beta   90.00
_cell.angle_gamma   90.00
#
_symmetry.space_group_name_H-M   'P 1'
#
loop_
_entity.id
_entity.type
_entity.pdbx_description
1 polymer ?
#
loop_
_entity_poly.entity_id
_entity_poly.type
_entity_poly.pdbx_seq_one_letter_code
_entity_poly.pdbx_strand_id
1 'polypeptide(L)'
;MRLPSKSTVRLLGVLCWTVFSASCQETPSTQTSTVPVSTQPQAHATLAVVQVTEAAAAPPDSVDEYLDWDAVKLNGKLPLVGKTEELHKLLGRPDSLVNPDFNDVCVFYFDNQRFQYAYFKETRAEVDGDTAIITSIDFRHNSKLELITPTLRLNSKTTLSSLAKIFPKAVKNKGEVDVHKVGKRIEVSLSMGKIVSNDSWLLLFDKGLLVEIQWFMPC
;
A
#
# COMPACT_ATOMS: atom_id res chain seq x y z
N MET A 1 56.04 15.47 29.38
CA MET A 1 57.05 14.87 28.49
C MET A 1 56.33 14.37 27.24
N ARG A 2 56.63 14.98 26.09
CA ARG A 2 56.34 14.61 24.68
C ARG A 2 54.89 14.29 24.23
N LEU A 3 54.21 15.31 23.70
CA LEU A 3 53.65 15.31 22.33
C LEU A 3 54.79 15.68 21.34
N PRO A 4 54.67 15.63 19.98
CA PRO A 4 53.49 15.47 19.11
C PRO A 4 53.70 14.54 17.86
N SER A 5 52.68 14.40 17.00
CA SER A 5 52.91 14.32 15.55
C SER A 5 51.70 14.87 14.77
N LYS A 6 52.00 15.84 13.90
CA LYS A 6 51.13 16.51 12.93
C LYS A 6 51.40 15.90 11.54
N SER A 7 50.43 16.02 10.61
CA SER A 7 50.61 16.25 9.15
C SER A 7 49.37 15.76 8.38
N THR A 8 48.84 16.35 7.29
CA THR A 8 49.17 17.55 6.48
C THR A 8 47.93 17.88 5.61
N VAL A 9 47.79 19.17 5.29
CA VAL A 9 46.83 19.87 4.42
C VAL A 9 47.09 19.64 2.91
N ARG A 10 46.02 19.61 2.08
CA ARG A 10 45.90 20.21 0.71
C ARG A 10 44.39 20.38 0.43
N LEU A 11 43.75 21.52 0.22
CA LEU A 11 43.94 22.76 -0.55
C LEU A 11 43.78 22.65 -2.08
N LEU A 12 42.73 23.34 -2.54
CA LEU A 12 42.47 24.01 -3.83
C LEU A 12 42.05 23.21 -5.07
N GLY A 13 40.96 23.67 -5.68
CA GLY A 13 40.52 23.32 -7.03
C GLY A 13 39.16 23.92 -7.38
N VAL A 14 39.08 25.26 -7.45
CA VAL A 14 37.96 25.98 -8.10
C VAL A 14 38.09 25.78 -9.61
N LEU A 15 37.04 25.29 -10.26
CA LEU A 15 36.78 25.61 -11.67
C LEU A 15 35.28 25.87 -11.87
N CYS A 16 34.99 27.14 -12.10
CA CYS A 16 33.84 27.64 -12.84
C CYS A 16 33.72 26.87 -14.17
N TRP A 17 32.52 26.66 -14.70
CA TRP A 17 32.19 26.78 -16.13
C TRP A 17 30.67 26.91 -16.30
N THR A 18 30.33 27.57 -17.39
CA THR A 18 29.11 28.31 -17.70
C THR A 18 27.93 27.46 -18.21
N VAL A 19 26.74 27.89 -17.78
CA VAL A 19 25.47 28.05 -18.51
C VAL A 19 25.37 27.45 -19.93
N PHE A 20 24.39 26.56 -20.12
CA PHE A 20 23.58 26.47 -21.34
C PHE A 20 22.12 26.19 -20.95
N SER A 21 21.26 27.19 -21.13
CA SER A 21 19.81 27.06 -21.03
C SER A 21 19.27 26.43 -22.31
N ALA A 22 18.73 25.21 -22.23
CA ALA A 22 17.90 24.65 -23.28
C ALA A 22 16.43 25.02 -23.00
N SER A 23 15.90 25.91 -23.82
CA SER A 23 14.52 26.35 -23.83
C SER A 23 13.64 25.27 -24.47
N CYS A 24 12.77 24.64 -23.68
CA CYS A 24 11.69 23.81 -24.21
C CYS A 24 10.48 24.69 -24.53
N GLN A 25 10.06 24.61 -25.80
CA GLN A 25 8.81 25.17 -26.31
C GLN A 25 7.63 24.36 -25.75
N GLU A 26 6.80 24.96 -24.91
CA GLU A 26 5.45 24.47 -24.63
C GLU A 26 4.45 25.27 -25.47
N THR A 27 3.60 24.52 -26.18
CA THR A 27 2.48 25.06 -26.95
C THR A 27 1.22 24.94 -26.08
N PRO A 28 0.53 26.03 -25.74
CA PRO A 28 -0.81 25.96 -25.21
C PRO A 28 -1.82 26.42 -26.26
N SER A 29 -2.68 25.51 -26.70
CA SER A 29 -3.95 25.84 -27.34
C SER A 29 -5.09 25.52 -26.39
N THR A 30 -5.64 26.53 -25.72
CA THR A 30 -6.98 26.45 -25.13
C THR A 30 -7.72 27.73 -25.47
N GLN A 31 -8.81 27.56 -26.20
CA GLN A 31 -9.73 28.60 -26.62
C GLN A 31 -10.50 29.13 -25.40
N THR A 32 -10.43 30.43 -25.15
CA THR A 32 -11.33 31.16 -24.26
C THR A 32 -12.30 31.94 -25.13
N SER A 33 -13.58 31.56 -25.09
CA SER A 33 -14.67 32.35 -25.67
C SER A 33 -15.23 33.30 -24.62
N THR A 34 -15.40 34.56 -25.04
CA THR A 34 -15.88 35.73 -24.32
C THR A 34 -17.41 35.70 -24.08
N VAL A 35 -17.88 35.99 -22.85
CA VAL A 35 -18.63 37.20 -22.36
C VAL A 35 -20.08 37.34 -22.92
N PRO A 36 -21.14 37.85 -22.21
CA PRO A 36 -21.14 38.68 -20.98
C PRO A 36 -22.14 38.32 -19.84
N VAL A 37 -21.84 38.95 -18.71
CA VAL A 37 -22.69 39.27 -17.56
C VAL A 37 -23.76 40.33 -17.92
N SER A 38 -24.98 40.17 -17.41
CA SER A 38 -25.91 41.30 -17.18
C SER A 38 -26.87 41.03 -16.00
N THR A 39 -26.69 41.85 -14.96
CA THR A 39 -27.69 42.60 -14.17
C THR A 39 -28.89 41.91 -13.48
N GLN A 40 -28.88 41.99 -12.14
CA GLN A 40 -29.96 41.87 -11.11
C GLN A 40 -31.27 42.64 -11.41
N PRO A 41 -32.33 42.63 -10.55
CA PRO A 41 -32.76 41.70 -9.46
C PRO A 41 -34.29 41.37 -9.52
N GLN A 42 -34.80 40.43 -8.69
CA GLN A 42 -36.01 40.57 -7.83
C GLN A 42 -36.69 39.24 -7.43
N ALA A 43 -36.79 39.06 -6.10
CA ALA A 43 -37.98 38.80 -5.28
C ALA A 43 -38.84 37.50 -5.41
N HIS A 44 -39.03 36.87 -4.24
CA HIS A 44 -40.10 35.96 -3.77
C HIS A 44 -40.27 34.58 -4.44
N ALA A 45 -40.04 33.51 -3.67
CA ALA A 45 -41.08 32.56 -3.22
C ALA A 45 -40.47 31.36 -2.47
N THR A 46 -41.02 31.09 -1.29
CA THR A 46 -40.79 29.90 -0.47
C THR A 46 -41.34 28.65 -1.15
N LEU A 47 -40.50 27.64 -1.38
CA LEU A 47 -40.90 26.23 -1.43
C LEU A 47 -39.77 25.38 -0.84
N ALA A 48 -40.07 24.73 0.28
CA ALA A 48 -39.19 23.72 0.86
C ALA A 48 -39.14 22.52 -0.08
N VAL A 49 -38.02 22.34 -0.78
CA VAL A 49 -37.72 21.12 -1.52
C VAL A 49 -37.31 20.07 -0.48
N VAL A 50 -38.25 19.19 -0.12
CA VAL A 50 -37.91 17.95 0.57
C VAL A 50 -37.17 17.08 -0.45
N GLN A 51 -35.85 17.16 -0.45
CA GLN A 51 -35.02 16.21 -1.18
C GLN A 51 -35.08 14.87 -0.45
N VAL A 52 -35.99 14.01 -0.88
CA VAL A 52 -35.90 12.58 -0.60
C VAL A 52 -34.63 12.12 -1.32
N THR A 53 -33.56 11.97 -0.56
CA THR A 53 -32.30 11.41 -1.06
C THR A 53 -32.56 9.93 -1.27
N GLU A 54 -32.89 9.57 -2.50
CA GLU A 54 -32.94 8.19 -2.95
C GLU A 54 -31.52 7.63 -2.82
N ALA A 55 -31.34 6.68 -1.88
CA ALA A 55 -30.09 5.99 -1.70
C ALA A 55 -29.76 5.24 -2.98
N ALA A 56 -28.77 5.75 -3.73
CA ALA A 56 -28.30 5.09 -4.95
C ALA A 56 -28.00 3.63 -4.66
N ALA A 57 -28.70 2.72 -5.36
CA ALA A 57 -28.50 1.29 -5.24
C ALA A 57 -27.02 0.95 -5.52
N ALA A 58 -26.46 0.05 -4.73
CA ALA A 58 -25.07 -0.36 -4.92
C ALA A 58 -24.90 -1.04 -6.31
N PRO A 59 -23.74 -0.88 -6.96
CA PRO A 59 -23.46 -1.54 -8.24
C PRO A 59 -23.65 -3.07 -8.14
N PRO A 60 -24.02 -3.74 -9.24
CA PRO A 60 -24.26 -5.19 -9.26
C PRO A 60 -23.03 -6.01 -8.82
N ASP A 61 -21.83 -5.47 -9.00
CA ASP A 61 -20.55 -6.11 -8.64
C ASP A 61 -19.96 -5.59 -7.33
N SER A 62 -20.81 -5.08 -6.42
CA SER A 62 -20.35 -4.59 -5.12
C SER A 62 -20.21 -5.71 -4.09
N VAL A 63 -19.18 -5.60 -3.24
CA VAL A 63 -18.91 -6.55 -2.16
C VAL A 63 -19.34 -5.98 -0.81
N ASP A 64 -20.00 -6.80 0.00
CA ASP A 64 -20.49 -6.40 1.34
C ASP A 64 -19.38 -6.25 2.39
N GLU A 65 -18.35 -7.09 2.32
CA GLU A 65 -17.23 -7.12 3.27
C GLU A 65 -15.90 -7.01 2.51
N TYR A 66 -15.15 -5.94 2.76
CA TYR A 66 -13.87 -5.70 2.11
C TYR A 66 -12.90 -4.99 3.06
N LEU A 67 -11.61 -5.17 2.80
CA LEU A 67 -10.54 -4.39 3.40
C LEU A 67 -9.93 -3.53 2.30
N ASP A 68 -10.23 -2.23 2.34
CA ASP A 68 -9.84 -1.27 1.31
C ASP A 68 -8.31 -1.13 1.21
N TRP A 69 -7.75 -1.52 0.07
CA TRP A 69 -6.31 -1.43 -0.23
C TRP A 69 -5.76 -0.02 0.01
N ASP A 70 -6.46 1.00 -0.46
CA ASP A 70 -5.96 2.38 -0.42
C ASP A 70 -6.01 2.98 1.00
N ALA A 71 -6.84 2.41 1.88
CA ALA A 71 -6.96 2.86 3.26
C ALA A 71 -5.91 2.23 4.20
N VAL A 72 -5.25 1.16 3.75
CA VAL A 72 -4.34 0.35 4.56
C VAL A 72 -2.97 0.99 4.67
N LYS A 73 -2.44 1.01 5.90
CA LYS A 73 -1.07 1.45 6.21
C LYS A 73 -0.38 0.52 7.19
N LEU A 74 0.87 0.17 6.89
CA LEU A 74 1.73 -0.52 7.84
C LEU A 74 2.14 0.44 8.97
N ASN A 75 1.87 0.00 10.21
CA ASN A 75 2.04 0.75 11.45
C ASN A 75 1.39 2.15 11.41
N GLY A 76 0.36 2.33 10.59
CA GLY A 76 -0.34 3.61 10.40
C GLY A 76 0.48 4.67 9.68
N LYS A 77 1.66 4.33 9.15
CA LYS A 77 2.63 5.27 8.56
C LYS A 77 2.78 5.06 7.06
N LEU A 78 3.12 3.85 6.65
CA LEU A 78 3.54 3.55 5.29
C LEU A 78 2.36 2.93 4.51
N PRO A 79 1.87 3.54 3.42
CA PRO A 79 0.97 2.84 2.49
C PRO A 79 1.65 1.60 1.91
N LEU A 80 0.87 0.64 1.42
CA LEU A 80 1.40 -0.63 0.91
C LEU A 80 2.36 -0.43 -0.27
N VAL A 81 2.02 0.50 -1.16
CA VAL A 81 2.89 0.99 -2.22
C VAL A 81 3.50 2.31 -1.76
N GLY A 82 4.82 2.38 -1.72
CA GLY A 82 5.50 3.57 -1.23
C GLY A 82 6.96 3.61 -1.60
N LYS A 83 7.69 4.55 -0.99
CA LYS A 83 9.12 4.71 -1.25
C LYS A 83 9.92 3.63 -0.54
N THR A 84 10.88 3.02 -1.24
CA THR A 84 11.84 2.03 -0.70
C THR A 84 12.56 2.56 0.56
N GLU A 85 12.91 3.84 0.57
CA GLU A 85 13.57 4.46 1.73
C GLU A 85 12.66 4.48 2.98
N GLU A 86 11.37 4.76 2.82
CA GLU A 86 10.41 4.80 3.93
C GLU A 86 10.10 3.40 4.46
N LEU A 87 10.08 2.39 3.58
CA LEU A 87 10.04 0.99 3.96
C LEU A 87 11.24 0.63 4.85
N HIS A 88 12.46 1.01 4.43
CA HIS A 88 13.67 0.74 5.21
C HIS A 88 13.72 1.52 6.53
N LYS A 89 13.21 2.75 6.59
CA LYS A 89 13.08 3.49 7.84
C LYS A 89 12.12 2.80 8.81
N LEU A 90 11.06 2.18 8.30
CA LEU A 90 10.05 1.53 9.12
C LEU A 90 10.45 0.12 9.59
N LEU A 91 11.01 -0.69 8.70
CA LEU A 91 11.33 -2.11 8.94
C LEU A 91 12.81 -2.38 9.22
N GLY A 92 13.69 -1.42 8.97
CA GLY A 92 15.14 -1.60 9.00
C GLY A 92 15.70 -1.99 7.64
N ARG A 93 16.92 -2.54 7.60
CA ARG A 93 17.48 -3.10 6.37
C ARG A 93 16.91 -4.50 6.12
N PRO A 94 16.66 -4.89 4.87
CA PRO A 94 16.23 -6.26 4.58
C PRO A 94 17.30 -7.26 4.99
N ASP A 95 16.87 -8.41 5.51
CA ASP A 95 17.74 -9.56 5.79
C ASP A 95 18.28 -10.18 4.49
N SER A 96 17.52 -10.08 3.39
CA SER A 96 17.97 -10.49 2.06
C SER A 96 17.24 -9.75 0.93
N LEU A 97 17.93 -9.64 -0.21
CA LEU A 97 17.39 -9.20 -1.50
C LEU A 97 17.57 -10.35 -2.50
N VAL A 98 16.49 -10.77 -3.14
CA VAL A 98 16.48 -11.93 -4.03
C VAL A 98 15.93 -11.51 -5.39
N ASN A 99 16.68 -11.79 -6.46
CA ASN A 99 16.14 -11.69 -7.81
C ASN A 99 15.23 -12.91 -8.04
N PRO A 100 13.95 -12.72 -8.35
CA PRO A 100 13.07 -13.85 -8.66
C PRO A 100 13.52 -14.56 -9.94
N ASP A 101 13.25 -15.86 -10.03
CA ASP A 101 13.19 -16.54 -11.32
C ASP A 101 11.83 -16.21 -11.95
N PHE A 102 11.83 -15.33 -12.96
CA PHE A 102 10.60 -14.89 -13.61
C PHE A 102 9.87 -16.00 -14.40
N ASN A 103 10.49 -17.16 -14.61
CA ASN A 103 9.78 -18.32 -15.17
C ASN A 103 8.92 -19.04 -14.11
N ASP A 104 9.26 -18.87 -12.83
CA ASP A 104 8.57 -19.49 -11.68
C ASP A 104 7.64 -18.50 -10.97
N VAL A 105 7.68 -17.21 -11.33
CA VAL A 105 6.76 -16.18 -10.81
C VAL A 105 5.66 -15.92 -11.83
N CYS A 106 4.44 -16.20 -11.41
CA CYS A 106 3.25 -16.10 -12.24
C CYS A 106 2.71 -14.67 -12.37
N VAL A 107 2.70 -13.94 -11.26
CA VAL A 107 2.14 -12.58 -11.14
C VAL A 107 2.96 -11.78 -10.15
N PHE A 108 3.12 -10.48 -10.42
CA PHE A 108 3.89 -9.53 -9.63
C PHE A 108 3.40 -8.10 -9.89
N TYR A 109 3.68 -7.18 -8.98
CA TYR A 109 3.17 -5.80 -9.08
C TYR A 109 3.87 -5.00 -10.16
N PHE A 110 5.20 -5.06 -10.17
CA PHE A 110 6.00 -4.31 -11.12
C PHE A 110 6.01 -5.06 -12.45
N ASP A 111 5.26 -4.59 -13.44
CA ASP A 111 5.23 -5.16 -14.81
C ASP A 111 6.55 -4.89 -15.58
N ASN A 112 7.66 -5.19 -14.93
CA ASN A 112 9.01 -5.16 -15.43
C ASN A 112 9.77 -6.29 -14.70
N GLN A 113 10.49 -7.11 -15.45
CA GLN A 113 11.25 -8.23 -14.87
C GLN A 113 12.55 -7.76 -14.22
N ARG A 114 12.46 -6.76 -13.33
CA ARG A 114 13.62 -6.12 -12.68
C ARG A 114 13.47 -5.94 -11.18
N PHE A 115 12.28 -6.11 -10.62
CA PHE A 115 12.11 -5.99 -9.18
C PHE A 115 12.88 -7.09 -8.44
N GLN A 116 13.19 -6.83 -7.18
CA GLN A 116 13.76 -7.79 -6.25
C GLN A 116 12.79 -8.05 -5.10
N TYR A 117 12.76 -9.29 -4.59
CA TYR A 117 12.11 -9.56 -3.31
C TYR A 117 13.01 -9.10 -2.17
N ALA A 118 12.53 -8.18 -1.34
CA ALA A 118 13.14 -7.78 -0.08
C ALA A 118 12.46 -8.50 1.08
N TYR A 119 13.26 -9.18 1.90
CA TYR A 119 12.77 -9.92 3.07
C TYR A 119 13.17 -9.23 4.37
N PHE A 120 12.20 -9.00 5.25
CA PHE A 120 12.36 -8.50 6.61
C PHE A 120 11.83 -9.59 7.55
N LYS A 121 12.69 -10.56 7.83
CA LYS A 121 12.31 -11.90 8.27
C LYS A 121 11.33 -12.50 7.25
N GLU A 122 10.15 -12.91 7.67
CA GLU A 122 9.12 -13.52 6.83
C GLU A 122 8.18 -12.47 6.19
N THR A 123 8.31 -11.18 6.55
CA THR A 123 7.63 -10.08 5.84
C THR A 123 8.32 -9.84 4.50
N ARG A 124 7.56 -9.76 3.40
CA ARG A 124 8.10 -9.63 2.04
C ARG A 124 7.58 -8.37 1.34
N ALA A 125 8.48 -7.74 0.59
CA ALA A 125 8.14 -6.68 -0.35
C ALA A 125 8.76 -6.97 -1.72
N GLU A 126 8.14 -6.46 -2.78
CA GLU A 126 8.81 -6.25 -4.07
C GLU A 126 9.41 -4.85 -4.08
N VAL A 127 10.61 -4.71 -4.63
CA VAL A 127 11.35 -3.44 -4.70
C VAL A 127 11.90 -3.25 -6.10
N ASP A 128 11.54 -2.14 -6.75
CA ASP A 128 12.16 -1.66 -8.01
C ASP A 128 12.60 -0.20 -7.82
N GLY A 129 13.91 -0.02 -7.66
CA GLY A 129 14.51 1.30 -7.44
C GLY A 129 13.96 2.01 -6.19
N ASP A 130 13.32 3.15 -6.39
CA ASP A 130 12.80 4.00 -5.32
C ASP A 130 11.40 3.62 -4.85
N THR A 131 10.77 2.63 -5.50
CA THR A 131 9.41 2.18 -5.22
C THR A 131 9.41 0.76 -4.66
N ALA A 132 8.60 0.54 -3.63
CA ALA A 132 8.39 -0.77 -3.04
C ALA A 132 6.89 -1.02 -2.80
N ILE A 133 6.51 -2.29 -2.86
CA ILE A 133 5.18 -2.77 -2.46
C ILE A 133 5.32 -3.91 -1.46
N ILE A 134 4.61 -3.81 -0.35
CA ILE A 134 4.54 -4.88 0.64
C ILE A 134 3.58 -5.96 0.13
N THR A 135 4.08 -7.18 -0.07
CA THR A 135 3.28 -8.31 -0.59
C THR A 135 2.84 -9.28 0.49
N SER A 136 3.59 -9.38 1.60
CA SER A 136 3.14 -10.09 2.80
C SER A 136 3.68 -9.45 4.08
N ILE A 137 2.89 -9.53 5.16
CA ILE A 137 3.25 -9.04 6.49
C ILE A 137 3.16 -10.20 7.46
N ASP A 138 4.28 -10.53 8.07
CA ASP A 138 4.39 -11.58 9.08
C ASP A 138 4.50 -10.97 10.49
N PHE A 139 3.62 -11.38 11.39
CA PHE A 139 3.57 -10.86 12.76
C PHE A 139 4.33 -11.70 13.79
N ARG A 140 4.84 -12.89 13.41
CA ARG A 140 5.44 -13.86 14.34
C ARG A 140 6.78 -13.39 14.89
N HIS A 141 7.55 -12.65 14.09
CA HIS A 141 8.89 -12.19 14.45
C HIS A 141 8.94 -10.72 14.85
N ASN A 142 7.85 -9.98 14.65
CA ASN A 142 7.75 -8.58 15.05
C ASN A 142 6.33 -8.22 15.52
N SER A 143 6.10 -8.36 16.82
CA SER A 143 4.80 -8.08 17.45
C SER A 143 4.40 -6.60 17.46
N LYS A 144 5.25 -5.70 16.94
CA LYS A 144 4.95 -4.27 16.78
C LYS A 144 4.37 -3.96 15.41
N LEU A 145 4.36 -4.92 14.48
CA LEU A 145 3.74 -4.75 13.17
C LEU A 145 2.24 -4.78 13.29
N GLU A 146 1.60 -3.82 12.62
CA GLU A 146 0.15 -3.67 12.58
C GLU A 146 -0.27 -3.18 11.20
N LEU A 147 -1.30 -3.80 10.63
CA LEU A 147 -2.01 -3.28 9.47
C LEU A 147 -3.15 -2.39 9.98
N ILE A 148 -3.15 -1.12 9.59
CA ILE A 148 -4.05 -0.12 10.14
C ILE A 148 -4.85 0.56 9.03
N THR A 149 -6.17 0.65 9.24
CA THR A 149 -7.06 1.57 8.52
C THR A 149 -7.66 2.58 9.54
N PRO A 150 -8.45 3.57 9.12
CA PRO A 150 -9.12 4.48 10.05
C PRO A 150 -10.02 3.78 11.09
N THR A 151 -10.55 2.61 10.78
CA THR A 151 -11.53 1.88 11.61
C THR A 151 -11.06 0.50 12.07
N LEU A 152 -9.96 -0.01 11.54
CA LEU A 152 -9.49 -1.37 11.78
C LEU A 152 -8.00 -1.40 12.14
N ARG A 153 -7.64 -2.32 13.03
CA ARG A 153 -6.26 -2.68 13.35
C ARG A 153 -6.11 -4.19 13.38
N LEU A 154 -5.23 -4.71 12.54
CA LEU A 154 -4.88 -6.13 12.47
C LEU A 154 -3.42 -6.30 12.91
N ASN A 155 -3.16 -7.23 13.84
CA ASN A 155 -1.83 -7.51 14.36
C ASN A 155 -1.76 -8.94 14.94
N SER A 156 -0.63 -9.28 15.58
CA SER A 156 -0.39 -10.61 16.17
C SER A 156 -1.40 -11.04 17.25
N LYS A 157 -2.25 -10.12 17.74
CA LYS A 157 -3.28 -10.38 18.77
C LYS A 157 -4.68 -10.52 18.17
N THR A 158 -4.83 -10.28 16.87
CA THR A 158 -6.11 -10.45 16.19
C THR A 158 -6.50 -11.93 16.22
N THR A 159 -7.72 -12.20 16.67
CA THR A 159 -8.32 -13.55 16.71
C THR A 159 -9.42 -13.67 15.66
N LEU A 160 -9.78 -14.91 15.30
CA LEU A 160 -10.97 -15.18 14.48
C LEU A 160 -12.24 -14.59 15.09
N SER A 161 -12.37 -14.63 16.42
CA SER A 161 -13.53 -14.07 17.13
C SER A 161 -13.60 -12.55 17.01
N SER A 162 -12.47 -11.84 17.17
CA SER A 162 -12.43 -10.39 16.92
C SER A 162 -12.67 -10.05 15.46
N LEU A 163 -12.15 -10.85 14.53
CA LEU A 163 -12.32 -10.63 13.09
C LEU A 163 -13.79 -10.84 12.69
N ALA A 164 -14.47 -11.86 13.22
CA ALA A 164 -15.87 -12.18 12.93
C ALA A 164 -16.86 -11.08 13.34
N LYS A 165 -16.47 -10.19 14.27
CA LYS A 165 -17.29 -9.01 14.63
C LYS A 165 -17.32 -7.96 13.53
N ILE A 166 -16.33 -7.98 12.64
CA ILE A 166 -16.11 -6.97 11.59
C ILE A 166 -16.40 -7.57 10.22
N PHE A 167 -15.95 -8.80 9.98
CA PHE A 167 -16.15 -9.56 8.75
C PHE A 167 -16.81 -10.92 9.02
N PRO A 168 -18.07 -10.94 9.50
CA PRO A 168 -18.75 -12.18 9.88
C PRO A 168 -18.90 -13.17 8.71
N LYS A 169 -19.16 -12.71 7.48
CA LYS A 169 -19.32 -13.59 6.31
C LYS A 169 -17.97 -14.20 5.92
N ALA A 170 -16.91 -13.40 5.86
CA ALA A 170 -15.58 -13.89 5.54
C ALA A 170 -15.10 -14.96 6.53
N VAL A 171 -15.26 -14.71 7.84
CA VAL A 171 -14.85 -15.69 8.87
C VAL A 171 -15.74 -16.94 8.89
N LYS A 172 -17.02 -16.81 8.52
CA LYS A 172 -17.90 -17.98 8.32
C LYS A 172 -17.39 -18.87 7.20
N ASN A 173 -16.90 -18.26 6.11
CA ASN A 173 -16.42 -18.93 4.90
C ASN A 173 -14.92 -19.26 4.91
N LYS A 174 -14.24 -19.15 6.06
CA LYS A 174 -12.82 -19.49 6.20
C LYS A 174 -12.49 -20.90 5.68
N GLY A 175 -11.32 -21.03 5.08
CA GLY A 175 -10.77 -22.29 4.58
C GLY A 175 -9.59 -22.80 5.43
N GLU A 176 -9.01 -23.92 4.99
CA GLU A 176 -7.71 -24.40 5.44
C GLU A 176 -6.79 -24.46 4.22
N VAL A 177 -5.58 -23.92 4.37
CA VAL A 177 -4.54 -23.92 3.33
C VAL A 177 -3.28 -24.56 3.89
N ASP A 178 -2.57 -25.35 3.08
CA ASP A 178 -1.25 -25.86 3.44
C ASP A 178 -0.18 -24.93 2.87
N VAL A 179 0.43 -24.13 3.74
CA VAL A 179 1.47 -23.19 3.35
C VAL A 179 2.79 -23.94 3.26
N HIS A 180 3.41 -23.93 2.08
CA HIS A 180 4.66 -24.66 1.83
C HIS A 180 5.72 -24.38 2.90
N LYS A 181 6.29 -25.45 3.49
CA LYS A 181 7.29 -25.43 4.60
C LYS A 181 6.80 -24.82 5.92
N VAL A 182 5.56 -24.38 6.03
CA VAL A 182 4.96 -23.76 7.23
C VAL A 182 3.83 -24.64 7.80
N GLY A 183 3.15 -25.40 6.94
CA GLY A 183 2.07 -26.32 7.27
C GLY A 183 0.68 -25.68 7.21
N LYS A 184 -0.32 -26.44 7.67
CA LYS A 184 -1.74 -26.05 7.67
C LYS A 184 -1.99 -24.73 8.40
N ARG A 185 -2.79 -23.85 7.80
CA ARG A 185 -3.26 -22.60 8.37
C ARG A 185 -4.74 -22.44 8.08
N ILE A 186 -5.44 -21.74 8.98
CA ILE A 186 -6.79 -21.27 8.70
C ILE A 186 -6.66 -19.99 7.88
N GLU A 187 -7.38 -19.91 6.77
CA GLU A 187 -7.36 -18.76 5.86
C GLU A 187 -8.72 -18.06 5.88
N VAL A 188 -8.69 -16.74 6.01
CA VAL A 188 -9.85 -15.88 5.77
C VAL A 188 -9.52 -14.96 4.59
N SER A 189 -10.25 -15.10 3.49
CA SER A 189 -10.11 -14.25 2.31
C SER A 189 -11.04 -13.03 2.40
N LEU A 190 -10.54 -11.85 2.03
CA LEU A 190 -11.31 -10.60 1.94
C LEU A 190 -11.06 -9.93 0.58
N SER A 191 -12.11 -9.35 0.01
CA SER A 191 -11.97 -8.47 -1.14
C SER A 191 -11.15 -7.23 -0.78
N MET A 192 -10.42 -6.70 -1.76
CA MET A 192 -9.50 -5.57 -1.58
C MET A 192 -10.18 -4.20 -1.70
N GLY A 193 -11.47 -4.18 -2.03
CA GLY A 193 -12.24 -2.97 -2.22
C GLY A 193 -13.72 -3.26 -2.40
N LYS A 194 -14.50 -2.20 -2.60
CA LYS A 194 -15.95 -2.29 -2.76
C LYS A 194 -16.37 -2.97 -4.06
N ILE A 195 -15.51 -2.96 -5.07
CA ILE A 195 -15.74 -3.58 -6.38
C ILE A 195 -15.06 -4.95 -6.37
N VAL A 196 -15.74 -5.97 -6.90
CA VAL A 196 -15.15 -7.30 -7.07
C VAL A 196 -13.86 -7.21 -7.90
N SER A 197 -12.79 -7.79 -7.36
CA SER A 197 -11.51 -8.02 -8.02
C SER A 197 -11.13 -9.49 -7.90
N ASN A 198 -10.26 -9.96 -8.79
CA ASN A 198 -9.67 -11.30 -8.70
C ASN A 198 -8.61 -11.37 -7.59
N ASP A 199 -7.98 -10.25 -7.26
CA ASP A 199 -7.07 -10.15 -6.14
C ASP A 199 -7.82 -10.16 -4.81
N SER A 200 -7.14 -10.66 -3.78
CA SER A 200 -7.68 -10.73 -2.42
C SER A 200 -6.63 -10.53 -1.34
N TRP A 201 -7.11 -10.19 -0.15
CA TRP A 201 -6.36 -10.34 1.08
C TRP A 201 -6.50 -11.76 1.61
N LEU A 202 -5.39 -12.43 1.91
CA LEU A 202 -5.40 -13.69 2.65
C LEU A 202 -4.89 -13.45 4.07
N LEU A 203 -5.79 -13.62 5.04
CA LEU A 203 -5.46 -13.51 6.47
C LEU A 203 -5.24 -14.93 7.01
N LEU A 204 -4.00 -15.24 7.39
CA LEU A 204 -3.61 -16.57 7.83
C LEU A 204 -3.54 -16.64 9.35
N PHE A 205 -4.21 -17.65 9.91
CA PHE A 205 -4.30 -17.88 11.35
C PHE A 205 -3.61 -19.18 11.73
N ASP A 206 -2.87 -19.12 12.83
CA ASP A 206 -2.27 -20.27 13.51
C ASP A 206 -2.68 -20.25 14.98
N LYS A 207 -3.15 -21.38 15.50
CA LYS A 207 -3.67 -21.52 16.88
C LYS A 207 -4.68 -20.40 17.26
N GLY A 208 -5.49 -19.97 16.29
CA GLY A 208 -6.53 -18.95 16.47
C GLY A 208 -6.06 -17.49 16.47
N LEU A 209 -4.76 -17.24 16.24
CA LEU A 209 -4.16 -15.91 16.14
C LEU A 209 -3.70 -15.62 14.72
N LEU A 210 -3.86 -14.37 14.29
CA LEU A 210 -3.37 -13.89 13.01
C LEU A 210 -1.84 -13.91 13.01
N VAL A 211 -1.26 -14.63 12.05
CA VAL A 211 0.19 -14.74 11.91
C VAL A 211 0.72 -14.06 10.67
N GLU A 212 -0.08 -13.96 9.61
CA GLU A 212 0.33 -13.38 8.34
C GLU A 212 -0.85 -12.77 7.59
N ILE A 213 -0.59 -11.70 6.84
CA ILE A 213 -1.49 -11.17 5.81
C ILE A 213 -0.74 -11.16 4.49
N GLN A 214 -1.36 -11.68 3.43
CA GLN A 214 -0.82 -11.66 2.09
C GLN A 214 -1.74 -10.88 1.16
N TRP A 215 -1.15 -10.12 0.25
CA TRP A 215 -1.82 -9.75 -0.99
C TRP A 215 -1.67 -10.91 -1.96
N PHE A 216 -2.80 -11.47 -2.38
CA PHE A 216 -2.87 -12.60 -3.29
C PHE A 216 -3.42 -12.15 -4.62
N MET A 217 -2.64 -12.41 -5.67
CA MET A 217 -3.07 -12.34 -7.06
C MET A 217 -3.20 -13.77 -7.59
N PRO A 218 -4.31 -14.14 -8.22
CA PRO A 218 -4.41 -15.42 -8.88
C PRO A 218 -3.52 -15.48 -10.12
N CYS A 219 -2.96 -16.67 -10.33
CA CYS A 219 -2.69 -17.19 -11.67
C CYS A 219 -4.02 -17.56 -12.34
#